data_AF-A0A3P7ISR9-F1
#
_entry.id   AF-A0A3P7ISR9-F1
#
_cell.length_a   1.000
_cell.length_b   1.000
_cell.length_c   1.000
_cell.angle_alpha   90.00
_cell.angle_beta   90.00
_cell.angle_gamma   90.00
#
_symmetry.space_group_name_H-M   'P 1'
#
loop_
_entity.id
_entity.type
_entity.pdbx_description
1 polymer ?
#
loop_
_entity_poly.entity_id
_entity_poly.type
_entity_poly.pdbx_seq_one_letter_code
_entity_poly.pdbx_strand_id
1 'polypeptide(L)'
;MVVKLCFSVAKAFTSRRGHSDQLVYFIPCDYSYRKGDEDAKNFIAELQRSKVGDNFLIVSNTKTSADTAEAYSLEVNNVVGNEQEIPKKIADFGEDWMCNAE
;
A
#
# COMPACT_ATOMS: atom_id res chain seq x y z
N MET A 1 17.79 -1.05 -14.49
CA MET A 1 16.38 -1.11 -14.91
C MET A 1 15.56 -0.81 -13.67
N VAL A 2 15.10 0.43 -13.49
CA VAL A 2 14.30 0.81 -12.32
C VAL A 2 12.87 0.37 -12.64
N VAL A 3 12.41 -0.66 -11.96
CA VAL A 3 11.10 -1.23 -12.26
C VAL A 3 10.03 -0.26 -11.77
N LYS A 4 9.25 0.32 -12.70
CA LYS A 4 8.04 1.14 -12.44
C LYS A 4 6.87 0.24 -11.98
N LEU A 5 7.12 -0.54 -10.94
CA LEU A 5 6.20 -1.59 -10.49
C LEU A 5 5.01 -0.98 -9.76
N CYS A 6 5.20 0.07 -8.96
CA CYS A 6 4.17 0.58 -8.07
C CYS A 6 3.04 1.23 -8.86
N PHE A 7 3.32 2.21 -9.71
CA PHE A 7 2.26 2.98 -10.39
C PHE A 7 1.38 2.13 -11.30
N SER A 8 1.97 1.14 -11.99
CA SER A 8 1.23 0.22 -12.86
C SER A 8 0.19 -0.61 -12.08
N VAL A 9 0.52 -1.01 -10.85
CA VAL A 9 -0.37 -1.77 -9.96
C VAL A 9 -1.54 -0.91 -9.50
N ALA A 10 -1.30 0.32 -9.05
CA ALA A 10 -2.39 1.22 -8.66
C ALA A 10 -3.36 1.43 -9.82
N LYS A 11 -2.86 1.72 -11.02
CA LYS A 11 -3.72 1.94 -12.20
C LYS A 11 -4.52 0.68 -12.58
N ALA A 12 -3.90 -0.50 -12.50
CA ALA A 12 -4.59 -1.75 -12.78
C ALA A 12 -5.71 -2.00 -11.75
N PHE A 13 -5.43 -1.80 -10.46
CA PHE A 13 -6.39 -1.92 -9.38
C PHE A 13 -7.54 -0.92 -9.54
N THR A 14 -7.25 0.38 -9.66
CA THR A 14 -8.28 1.42 -9.75
C THR A 14 -9.17 1.28 -10.99
N SER A 15 -8.65 0.72 -12.08
CA SER A 15 -9.44 0.46 -13.30
C SER A 15 -10.37 -0.76 -13.23
N ARG A 16 -10.15 -1.68 -12.29
CA ARG A 16 -10.87 -2.96 -12.22
C ARG A 16 -11.60 -3.19 -10.90
N ARG A 17 -11.33 -2.38 -9.88
CA ARG A 17 -11.87 -2.58 -8.54
C ARG A 17 -13.40 -2.45 -8.49
N GLY A 18 -14.04 -3.35 -7.77
CA GLY A 18 -15.35 -3.13 -7.18
C GLY A 18 -15.28 -2.12 -6.01
N HIS A 19 -16.45 -1.71 -5.51
CA HIS A 19 -16.53 -0.81 -4.36
C HIS A 19 -15.90 -1.41 -3.10
N SER A 20 -15.91 -2.74 -2.98
CA SER A 20 -15.44 -3.47 -1.81
C SER A 20 -14.08 -4.14 -1.95
N ASP A 21 -13.41 -3.92 -3.07
CA ASP A 21 -12.09 -4.52 -3.27
C ASP A 21 -11.04 -3.76 -2.46
N GLN A 22 -10.13 -4.52 -1.86
CA GLN A 22 -8.98 -4.01 -1.13
C GLN A 22 -7.68 -4.36 -1.83
N LEU A 23 -6.66 -3.50 -1.68
CA LEU A 23 -5.33 -3.73 -2.23
C LEU A 23 -4.32 -4.00 -1.11
N VAL A 24 -3.72 -5.18 -1.09
CA VAL A 24 -2.50 -5.44 -0.29
C VAL A 24 -1.29 -5.39 -1.22
N TYR A 25 -0.40 -4.43 -1.01
CA TYR A 25 0.79 -4.21 -1.84
C TYR A 25 2.07 -4.54 -1.08
N PHE A 26 2.77 -5.60 -1.50
CA PHE A 26 4.06 -5.97 -0.93
C PHE A 26 5.21 -5.27 -1.63
N ILE A 27 6.02 -4.55 -0.85
CA ILE A 27 7.22 -3.91 -1.35
C ILE A 27 8.32 -4.97 -1.58
N PRO A 28 8.95 -5.01 -2.76
CA PRO A 28 10.06 -5.93 -3.02
C PRO A 28 11.23 -5.71 -2.05
N CYS A 29 11.89 -6.78 -1.61
CA CYS A 29 13.00 -6.72 -0.66
C CYS A 29 14.19 -5.85 -1.16
N ASP A 30 14.45 -5.87 -2.47
CA ASP A 30 15.55 -5.12 -3.11
C ASP A 30 15.15 -3.70 -3.53
N TYR A 31 13.97 -3.22 -3.10
CA TYR A 31 13.51 -1.88 -3.46
C TYR A 31 14.36 -0.82 -2.76
N SER A 32 15.07 -0.01 -3.55
CA SER A 32 15.83 1.13 -3.02
C SER A 32 14.85 2.26 -2.73
N TYR A 33 14.47 2.40 -1.47
CA TYR A 33 13.66 3.50 -0.92
C TYR A 33 14.37 4.84 -1.13
N ARG A 34 14.27 5.41 -2.34
CA ARG A 34 14.73 6.77 -2.59
C ARG A 34 13.65 7.69 -2.07
N LYS A 35 13.99 8.48 -1.05
CA LYS A 35 13.09 9.53 -0.56
C LYS A 35 12.69 10.42 -1.74
N GLY A 36 11.39 10.47 -2.01
CA GLY A 36 10.83 11.24 -3.13
C GLY A 36 10.79 10.52 -4.48
N ASP A 37 10.92 9.18 -4.50
CA ASP A 37 10.72 8.36 -5.71
C ASP A 37 9.40 8.71 -6.42
N GLU A 38 9.49 9.04 -7.71
CA GLU A 38 8.33 9.44 -8.50
C GLU A 38 7.33 8.30 -8.70
N ASP A 39 7.78 7.04 -8.74
CA ASP A 39 6.88 5.89 -8.92
C ASP A 39 6.02 5.67 -7.66
N ALA A 40 6.62 5.80 -6.47
CA ALA A 40 5.90 5.74 -5.19
C ALA A 40 4.91 6.92 -5.06
N LYS A 41 5.31 8.14 -5.43
CA LYS A 41 4.41 9.30 -5.44
C LYS A 41 3.23 9.11 -6.40
N ASN A 42 3.49 8.63 -7.61
CA ASN A 42 2.45 8.38 -8.61
C ASN A 42 1.50 7.26 -8.17
N PHE A 43 2.02 6.22 -7.50
CA PHE A 43 1.20 5.17 -6.89
C PHE A 43 0.21 5.75 -5.88
N ILE A 44 0.68 6.54 -4.92
CA ILE A 44 -0.20 7.17 -3.92
C ILE A 44 -1.18 8.16 -4.55
N ALA A 45 -0.72 8.99 -5.48
CA ALA A 45 -1.57 9.94 -6.17
C ALA A 45 -2.73 9.24 -6.92
N GLU A 46 -2.47 8.08 -7.54
CA GLU A 46 -3.49 7.30 -8.23
C GLU A 46 -4.54 6.72 -7.28
N LEU A 47 -4.12 6.18 -6.14
CA LEU A 47 -5.02 5.65 -5.12
C LEU A 47 -5.89 6.76 -4.50
N GLN A 48 -5.30 7.90 -4.19
CA GLN A 48 -6.01 9.08 -3.66
C GLN A 48 -7.01 9.64 -4.68
N ARG A 49 -6.58 9.84 -5.94
CA ARG A 49 -7.44 10.35 -7.03
C ARG A 49 -8.64 9.45 -7.28
N SER A 50 -8.45 8.14 -7.16
CA SER A 50 -9.48 7.13 -7.41
C SER A 50 -10.40 6.90 -6.21
N LYS A 51 -10.29 7.71 -5.14
CA LYS A 51 -11.06 7.60 -3.90
C LYS A 51 -11.04 6.17 -3.35
N VAL A 52 -9.85 5.55 -3.34
CA VAL A 52 -9.65 4.23 -2.72
C VAL A 52 -9.81 4.35 -1.19
N GLY A 53 -9.61 5.55 -0.62
CA GLY A 53 -9.73 5.75 0.82
C GLY A 53 -8.71 4.89 1.57
N ASP A 54 -9.15 4.24 2.63
CA ASP A 54 -8.34 3.31 3.44
C ASP A 54 -8.39 1.86 2.91
N ASN A 55 -8.86 1.63 1.68
CA ASN A 55 -8.97 0.28 1.08
C ASN A 55 -7.64 -0.23 0.50
N PHE A 56 -6.52 0.19 1.07
CA PHE A 56 -5.21 -0.32 0.68
C PHE A 56 -4.27 -0.44 1.88
N LEU A 57 -3.39 -1.43 1.81
CA LEU A 57 -2.38 -1.72 2.80
C LEU A 57 -1.04 -1.92 2.11
N ILE A 58 -0.02 -1.15 2.50
CA ILE A 58 1.35 -1.32 1.99
C ILE A 58 2.15 -2.13 3.00
N VAL A 59 2.81 -3.20 2.55
CA VAL A 59 3.53 -4.14 3.41
C VAL A 59 5.02 -4.13 3.06
N SER A 60 5.86 -3.91 4.06
CA SER A 60 7.32 -3.95 3.97
C SER A 60 7.92 -5.02 4.87
N ASN A 61 8.64 -5.97 4.28
CA ASN A 61 9.35 -7.01 5.02
C ASN A 61 10.74 -6.56 5.50
N THR A 62 11.23 -5.41 5.05
CA THR A 62 12.63 -4.97 5.23
C THR A 62 12.78 -3.64 5.94
N LYS A 63 11.69 -2.86 6.05
CA LYS A 63 11.68 -1.54 6.69
C LYS A 63 10.59 -1.45 7.73
N THR A 64 10.75 -0.50 8.64
CA THR A 64 9.71 -0.20 9.63
C THR A 64 8.48 0.42 8.96
N SER A 65 7.34 0.41 9.64
CA SER A 65 6.13 1.07 9.17
C SER A 65 6.35 2.58 9.03
N ALA A 66 7.09 3.20 9.95
CA ALA A 66 7.45 4.62 9.92
C ALA A 66 8.34 4.97 8.71
N ASP A 67 9.41 4.21 8.47
CA ASP A 67 10.30 4.45 7.31
C ASP A 67 9.55 4.28 5.98
N THR A 68 8.65 3.28 5.93
CA THR A 68 7.85 2.99 4.75
C THR A 68 6.80 4.09 4.52
N ALA A 69 6.15 4.56 5.58
CA ALA A 69 5.21 5.68 5.53
C ALA A 69 5.91 6.97 5.06
N GLU A 70 7.12 7.25 5.54
CA GLU A 70 7.92 8.38 5.05
C GLU A 70 8.26 8.25 3.55
N ALA A 71 8.69 7.06 3.12
CA ALA A 71 9.03 6.80 1.72
C ALA A 71 7.85 7.01 0.76
N TYR A 72 6.64 6.65 1.18
CA TYR A 72 5.41 6.81 0.40
C TYR A 72 4.66 8.12 0.71
N SER A 73 5.12 8.93 1.67
CA SER A 73 4.44 10.15 2.14
C SER A 73 2.99 9.86 2.58
N LEU A 74 2.81 8.82 3.39
CA LEU A 74 1.53 8.35 3.92
C LEU A 74 1.45 8.49 5.43
N GLU A 75 0.22 8.43 5.94
CA GLU A 75 -0.05 8.11 7.34
C GLU A 75 0.32 6.65 7.64
N VAL A 76 0.76 6.39 8.88
CA VAL A 76 1.27 5.07 9.30
C VAL A 76 0.18 4.00 9.33
N ASN A 77 -1.10 4.40 9.41
CA ASN A 77 -2.25 3.49 9.51
C ASN A 77 -2.42 2.55 8.30
N ASN A 78 -2.01 2.97 7.11
CA ASN A 78 -2.13 2.17 5.87
C ASN A 78 -0.82 1.44 5.51
N VAL A 79 0.07 1.27 6.49
CA VAL A 79 1.41 0.72 6.29
C VAL A 79 1.74 -0.33 7.36
N VAL A 80 2.28 -1.46 6.91
CA VAL A 80 2.81 -2.52 7.77
C VAL A 80 4.31 -2.65 7.56
N GLY A 81 5.06 -2.62 8.65
CA GLY A 81 6.51 -2.79 8.65
C GLY A 81 6.98 -4.11 9.24
N ASN A 82 8.30 -4.34 9.15
CA ASN A 82 8.94 -5.56 9.61
C ASN A 82 8.99 -5.72 11.13
N GLU A 83 8.75 -4.64 11.88
CA GLU A 83 8.64 -4.62 13.34
C GLU A 83 7.27 -5.11 13.84
N GLN A 84 6.32 -5.34 12.93
CA GLN A 84 4.96 -5.76 13.25
C GLN A 84 4.71 -7.23 12.86
N GLU A 85 3.66 -7.82 13.42
CA GLU A 85 3.19 -9.15 13.03
C GLU A 85 2.43 -9.08 11.69
N ILE A 86 3.19 -9.11 10.59
CA ILE A 86 2.66 -8.91 9.23
C ILE A 86 1.45 -9.81 8.89
N PRO A 87 1.47 -11.14 9.14
CA PRO A 87 0.32 -11.98 8.81
C PRO A 87 -0.95 -11.57 9.54
N LYS A 88 -0.83 -11.20 10.82
CA LYS A 88 -1.94 -10.73 11.63
C LYS A 88 -2.49 -9.40 11.09
N LYS A 89 -1.62 -8.46 10.75
CA LYS A 89 -2.04 -7.16 10.19
C LYS A 89 -2.78 -7.28 8.86
N ILE A 90 -2.38 -8.22 8.01
CA ILE A 90 -3.09 -8.50 6.76
C ILE A 90 -4.46 -9.12 7.04
N ALA A 91 -4.56 -10.04 8.01
CA ALA A 91 -5.84 -10.62 8.42
C ALA A 91 -6.78 -9.55 9.00
N ASP A 92 -6.31 -8.75 9.95
CA ASP A 92 -7.06 -7.64 10.57
C ASP A 92 -7.61 -6.69 9.49
N PHE A 93 -6.79 -6.33 8.50
CA PHE A 93 -7.19 -5.46 7.39
C PHE A 93 -8.30 -6.05 6.52
N GLY A 94 -8.27 -7.37 6.27
CA GLY A 94 -9.33 -8.06 5.53
C GLY A 94 -10.63 -8.17 6.34
N GLU A 95 -10.53 -8.45 7.65
CA GLU A 95 -11.68 -8.62 8.53
C GLU A 95 -12.45 -7.31 8.78
N ASP A 96 -11.74 -6.20 8.98
CA ASP A 96 -12.33 -4.87 9.18
C ASP A 96 -13.27 -4.46 8.02
N TRP A 97 -13.03 -4.98 6.82
CA TRP A 97 -13.83 -4.70 5.62
C TRP A 97 -14.96 -5.71 5.38
N MET A 98 -14.77 -6.98 5.73
CA MET A 98 -15.79 -8.02 5.50
C MET A 98 -16.96 -7.94 6.48
N CYS A 99 -16.76 -7.37 7.67
CA CYS A 99 -17.78 -7.32 8.72
C CYS A 99 -18.52 -5.98 8.85
N ASN A 100 -18.10 -4.93 8.14
CA ASN A 100 -18.70 -3.59 8.21
C ASN A 100 -19.33 -3.11 6.88
N ALA A 101 -19.42 -3.98 5.88
CA ALA A 101 -20.05 -3.69 4.59
C ALA A 101 -21.58 -3.85 4.69
N GLU A 102 -22.25 -2.91 5.36
CA GLU A 102 -23.71 -2.69 5.29
C GLU A 102 -24.05 -1.47 4.42
#